data_AF-A0A7K3GXX3-F1
#
_entry.id   AF-A0A7K3GXX3-F1
#
_cell.length_a   1.000
_cell.length_b   1.000
_cell.length_c   1.000
_cell.angle_alpha   90.00
_cell.angle_beta   90.00
_cell.angle_gamma   90.00
#
_symmetry.space_group_name_H-M   'P 1'
#
loop_
_entity.id
_entity.type
_entity.pdbx_description
1 polymer ?
#
loop_
_entity_poly.entity_id
_entity_poly.type
_entity_poly.pdbx_seq_one_letter_code
_entity_poly.pdbx_strand_id
1 'polypeptide(L)'
;MTPAVVALLLLAGLSEALGRVTPVAVRRRGVPRSRIVPLVLAGAVVEGAVFALWPLTAWTLAELVLGSPPPGGGLEWTPGLVIPLLLSAVLAFPLLGPLLHLLLFVGVGAGLTGPLSAETGLGWWAAAGCVAVAGVVLGVAVEGVRRLVVRISATDTAETR
;
A
#
# COMPACT_ATOMS: atom_id res chain seq x y z
N MET A 1 7.13 -2.57 -16.05
CA MET A 1 6.50 -1.45 -15.33
C MET A 1 6.77 -0.16 -16.08
N THR A 2 5.77 0.70 -16.26
CA THR A 2 5.97 2.00 -16.90
C THR A 2 6.50 3.03 -15.89
N PRO A 3 7.30 4.02 -16.31
CA PRO A 3 7.81 5.06 -15.41
C PRO A 3 6.69 5.88 -14.76
N ALA A 4 5.53 6.00 -15.42
CA ALA A 4 4.33 6.63 -14.87
C ALA A 4 3.80 5.89 -13.63
N VAL A 5 3.75 4.55 -13.66
CA VAL A 5 3.32 3.74 -12.50
C VAL A 5 4.28 3.89 -11.33
N VAL A 6 5.59 3.90 -11.60
CA VAL A 6 6.60 4.12 -10.56
C VAL A 6 6.43 5.49 -9.91
N ALA A 7 6.22 6.55 -10.71
CA ALA A 7 5.97 7.89 -10.19
C ALA A 7 4.70 7.95 -9.34
N LEU A 8 3.63 7.27 -9.73
CA LEU A 8 2.38 7.19 -8.96
C LEU A 8 2.55 6.46 -7.63
N LEU A 9 3.29 5.34 -7.62
CA LEU A 9 3.59 4.59 -6.40
C LEU A 9 4.45 5.42 -5.43
N LEU A 10 5.46 6.12 -5.95
CA LEU A 10 6.28 7.02 -5.15
C LEU A 10 5.46 8.20 -4.62
N LEU A 11 4.57 8.77 -5.42
CA LEU A 11 3.70 9.86 -5.00
C LEU A 11 2.71 9.39 -3.92
N ALA A 12 2.12 8.20 -4.09
CA ALA A 12 1.25 7.60 -3.11
C ALA A 12 1.98 7.36 -1.79
N GLY A 13 3.16 6.75 -1.84
CA GLY A 13 3.95 6.56 -0.63
C GLY A 13 4.36 7.88 0.01
N LEU A 14 4.75 8.87 -0.79
CA LEU A 14 5.16 10.18 -0.28
C LEU A 14 4.02 10.91 0.42
N SER A 15 2.82 10.90 -0.15
CA SER A 15 1.62 11.47 0.48
C SER A 15 1.37 10.84 1.86
N GLU A 16 1.48 9.51 1.98
CA GLU A 16 1.21 8.78 3.22
C GLU A 16 2.27 9.07 4.28
N ALA A 17 3.53 9.04 3.86
CA ALA A 17 4.66 9.38 4.72
C ALA A 17 4.57 10.81 5.23
N LEU A 18 4.24 11.76 4.34
CA LEU A 18 4.07 13.16 4.71
C LEU A 18 2.96 13.29 5.74
N GLY A 19 1.76 12.79 5.45
CA GLY A 19 0.64 13.05 6.32
C GLY A 19 0.74 12.37 7.69
N ARG A 20 1.51 11.28 7.85
CA ARG A 20 1.77 10.71 9.18
C ARG A 20 2.80 11.53 9.96
N VAL A 21 3.71 12.18 9.26
CA VAL A 21 4.76 13.02 9.85
C VAL A 21 4.25 14.43 10.17
N THR A 22 3.30 15.01 9.39
CA THR A 22 2.79 16.37 9.61
C THR A 22 2.24 16.60 11.02
N PRO A 23 1.36 15.73 11.58
CA PRO A 23 0.82 15.91 12.93
C PRO A 23 1.92 15.87 14.00
N VAL A 24 2.92 15.02 13.81
CA VAL A 24 4.06 14.89 14.74
C VAL A 24 4.97 16.10 14.64
N ALA A 25 5.26 16.59 13.43
CA ALA A 25 6.08 17.78 13.19
C ALA A 25 5.42 19.05 13.73
N VAL A 26 4.09 19.18 13.61
CA VAL A 26 3.33 20.31 14.17
C VAL A 26 3.28 20.24 15.70
N ARG A 27 3.10 19.04 16.28
CA ARG A 27 3.02 18.85 17.74
C ARG A 27 4.38 18.91 18.44
N ARG A 28 5.48 18.57 17.76
CA ARG A 28 6.84 18.60 18.31
C ARG A 28 7.68 19.69 17.62
N ARG A 29 7.51 20.94 18.04
CA ARG A 29 8.40 22.06 17.68
C ARG A 29 9.81 21.78 18.21
N GLY A 30 10.68 21.20 17.39
CA GLY A 30 12.08 20.95 17.75
C GLY A 30 12.78 19.83 16.99
N VAL A 31 12.07 19.03 16.18
CA VAL A 31 12.71 17.98 15.38
C VAL A 31 13.43 18.63 14.18
N PRO A 32 14.76 18.40 14.01
CA PRO A 32 15.50 18.99 12.90
C PRO A 32 15.03 18.42 11.56
N ARG A 33 14.86 19.30 10.56
CA ARG A 33 14.41 18.93 9.19
C ARG A 33 15.29 17.85 8.55
N SER A 34 16.58 17.83 8.88
CA SER A 34 17.54 16.83 8.42
C SER A 34 17.21 15.40 8.88
N ARG A 35 16.47 15.21 9.97
CA ARG A 35 15.97 13.90 10.40
C ARG A 35 14.60 13.57 9.82
N ILE A 36 13.77 14.58 9.56
CA ILE A 36 12.42 14.41 9.03
C ILE A 36 12.44 13.93 7.58
N VAL A 37 13.26 14.57 6.74
CA VAL A 37 13.35 14.27 5.29
C VAL A 37 13.67 12.79 5.00
N PRO A 38 14.72 12.17 5.60
CA PRO A 38 15.02 10.76 5.33
C PRO A 38 13.92 9.82 5.85
N LEU A 39 13.26 10.14 6.97
CA LEU A 39 12.13 9.38 7.49
C LEU A 39 10.91 9.42 6.56
N VAL A 40 10.62 10.58 5.98
CA VAL A 40 9.55 10.74 4.99
C VAL A 40 9.88 9.98 3.71
N LEU A 41 11.13 10.06 3.23
CA LEU A 41 11.56 9.32 2.03
C LEU A 41 11.52 7.81 2.25
N ALA A 42 12.00 7.32 3.39
CA ALA A 42 11.93 5.90 3.74
C ALA A 42 10.47 5.43 3.83
N GLY A 43 9.61 6.20 4.49
CA GLY A 43 8.17 5.94 4.51
C GLY A 43 7.57 5.91 3.11
N ALA A 44 7.98 6.82 2.23
CA ALA A 44 7.48 6.89 0.87
C ALA A 44 7.83 5.64 0.04
N VAL A 45 9.07 5.16 0.16
CA VAL A 45 9.51 3.95 -0.52
C VAL A 45 8.77 2.73 0.01
N VAL A 46 8.62 2.61 1.33
CA VAL A 46 7.93 1.48 1.97
C VAL A 46 6.45 1.44 1.55
N GLU A 47 5.74 2.55 1.68
CA GLU A 47 4.31 2.61 1.34
C GLU A 47 4.09 2.45 -0.17
N GLY A 48 4.95 3.03 -1.00
CA GLY A 48 4.95 2.80 -2.45
C GLY A 48 5.14 1.32 -2.80
N ALA A 49 6.03 0.61 -2.09
CA ALA A 49 6.22 -0.82 -2.27
C ALA A 49 5.00 -1.62 -1.83
N VAL A 50 4.34 -1.25 -0.74
CA VAL A 50 3.09 -1.90 -0.28
C VAL A 50 1.99 -1.76 -1.33
N PHE A 51 1.81 -0.56 -1.90
CA PHE A 51 0.84 -0.33 -2.97
C PHE A 51 1.17 -1.12 -4.24
N ALA A 52 2.45 -1.31 -4.56
CA ALA A 52 2.87 -2.14 -5.69
C ALA A 52 2.63 -3.63 -5.44
N LEU A 53 2.83 -4.07 -4.20
CA LEU A 53 2.76 -5.47 -3.81
C LEU A 53 1.31 -5.97 -3.70
N TRP A 54 0.33 -5.08 -3.51
CA TRP A 54 -1.08 -5.45 -3.41
C TRP A 54 -1.65 -6.11 -4.68
N PRO A 55 -1.60 -5.52 -5.88
CA PRO A 55 -2.06 -6.20 -7.09
C PRO A 55 -1.27 -7.48 -7.39
N LEU A 56 0.03 -7.52 -7.05
CA LEU A 56 0.88 -8.72 -7.24
C LEU A 56 0.48 -9.87 -6.29
N THR A 57 0.20 -9.56 -5.02
CA THR A 57 -0.26 -10.56 -4.04
C THR A 57 -1.67 -11.05 -4.36
N ALA A 58 -2.55 -10.18 -4.87
CA ALA A 58 -3.87 -10.58 -5.35
C ALA A 58 -3.78 -11.51 -6.57
N TRP A 59 -2.88 -11.21 -7.51
CA TRP A 59 -2.61 -12.05 -8.68
C TRP A 59 -2.07 -13.43 -8.30
N THR A 60 -1.04 -13.49 -7.47
CA THR A 60 -0.46 -14.77 -7.02
C THR A 60 -1.47 -15.63 -6.25
N LEU A 61 -2.36 -15.03 -5.46
CA LEU A 61 -3.48 -15.75 -4.84
C LEU A 61 -4.46 -16.29 -5.87
N ALA A 62 -4.76 -15.54 -6.93
CA ALA A 62 -5.61 -16.00 -8.01
C ALA A 62 -4.99 -17.21 -8.75
N GLU A 63 -3.68 -17.20 -9.01
CA GLU A 63 -2.96 -18.34 -9.59
C GLU A 63 -3.05 -19.59 -8.71
N LEU A 64 -2.88 -19.42 -7.39
CA LEU A 64 -3.00 -20.52 -6.42
C LEU A 64 -4.41 -21.12 -6.39
N VAL A 65 -5.46 -20.28 -6.52
CA VAL A 65 -6.85 -20.73 -6.58
C VAL A 65 -7.15 -21.48 -7.88
N LEU A 66 -6.59 -21.04 -9.00
CA LEU A 66 -6.77 -21.68 -10.31
C LEU A 66 -5.96 -22.97 -10.48
N GLY A 67 -4.88 -23.14 -9.72
CA GLY A 67 -3.99 -24.31 -9.79
C GLY A 67 -3.19 -24.41 -11.10
N SER A 68 -3.24 -23.39 -11.95
CA SER A 68 -2.52 -23.28 -13.23
C SER A 68 -2.31 -21.79 -13.53
N PRO A 69 -1.18 -21.40 -14.15
CA PRO A 69 -0.99 -20.00 -14.58
C PRO A 69 -2.13 -19.60 -15.53
N PRO A 70 -2.74 -18.42 -15.34
CA PRO A 70 -3.79 -17.91 -16.20
C PRO A 70 -3.26 -17.67 -17.62
N PRO A 71 -4.15 -17.63 -18.64
CA PRO A 71 -3.78 -17.44 -20.04
C PRO A 71 -3.40 -15.97 -20.29
N GLY A 72 -2.25 -15.53 -19.79
CA GLY A 72 -1.74 -14.18 -19.92
C GLY A 72 -0.35 -14.07 -19.31
N GLY A 73 0.62 -13.53 -20.05
CA GLY A 73 2.06 -13.55 -19.74
C GLY A 73 2.52 -12.65 -18.58
N GLY A 74 1.81 -12.66 -17.46
CA GLY A 74 2.10 -11.86 -16.26
C GLY A 74 1.24 -10.60 -16.13
N LEU A 75 1.31 -9.97 -14.96
CA LEU A 75 0.53 -8.77 -14.62
C LEU A 75 0.92 -7.58 -15.51
N GLU A 76 0.16 -7.33 -16.57
CA GLU A 76 0.35 -6.16 -17.44
C GLU A 76 -0.29 -4.92 -16.79
N TRP A 77 0.49 -3.85 -16.65
CA TRP A 77 0.02 -2.62 -16.01
C TRP A 77 -0.97 -1.87 -16.92
N THR A 78 -2.25 -2.24 -16.84
CA THR A 78 -3.34 -1.64 -17.60
C THR A 78 -3.85 -0.34 -16.96
N PRO A 79 -4.50 0.56 -17.72
CA PRO A 79 -5.16 1.75 -17.16
C PRO A 79 -6.16 1.41 -16.04
N GLY A 80 -6.77 0.22 -16.09
CA GLY A 80 -7.64 -0.31 -15.05
C GLY A 80 -6.92 -0.59 -13.72
N LEU A 81 -5.62 -0.86 -13.72
CA LEU A 81 -4.77 -0.96 -12.52
C LEU A 81 -4.22 0.41 -12.09
N VAL A 82 -4.05 1.35 -13.03
CA VAL A 82 -3.54 2.70 -12.75
C VAL A 82 -4.57 3.57 -12.02
N ILE A 83 -5.87 3.43 -12.32
CA ILE A 83 -6.94 4.20 -11.66
C ILE A 83 -7.02 3.90 -10.15
N PRO A 84 -7.03 2.63 -9.70
CA PRO A 84 -6.93 2.29 -8.28
C PRO A 84 -5.64 2.79 -7.62
N LEU A 85 -4.50 2.80 -8.33
CA LEU A 85 -3.26 3.37 -7.80
C LEU A 85 -3.32 4.89 -7.61
N LEU A 86 -3.98 5.61 -8.52
CA LEU A 86 -4.25 7.04 -8.37
C LEU A 86 -5.14 7.31 -7.15
N LEU A 87 -6.17 6.50 -6.93
CA LEU A 87 -7.01 6.57 -5.73
C LEU A 87 -6.24 6.19 -4.46
N SER A 88 -5.30 5.26 -4.52
CA SER A 88 -4.35 4.94 -3.44
C SER A 88 -3.44 6.12 -3.10
N ALA A 89 -3.02 6.89 -4.10
CA ALA A 89 -2.29 8.13 -3.85
C ALA A 89 -3.11 9.20 -3.12
N VAL A 90 -4.46 9.12 -3.23
CA VAL A 90 -5.39 9.94 -2.47
C VAL A 90 -5.63 9.35 -1.07
N LEU A 91 -5.82 8.03 -0.94
CA LEU A 91 -5.92 7.31 0.36
C LEU A 91 -4.80 7.66 1.31
N ALA A 92 -3.61 7.80 0.72
CA ALA A 92 -2.38 8.20 1.36
C ALA A 92 -2.40 9.62 1.98
N PHE A 93 -3.52 10.35 1.95
CA PHE A 93 -3.69 11.54 2.78
C PHE A 93 -4.29 11.13 4.14
N PRO A 94 -3.51 11.04 5.22
CA PRO A 94 -4.02 10.77 6.58
C PRO A 94 -4.79 11.95 7.20
N LEU A 95 -5.06 13.01 6.43
CA LEU A 95 -6.08 14.02 6.73
C LEU A 95 -7.49 13.55 6.32
N LEU A 96 -7.61 12.47 5.57
CA LEU A 96 -8.88 11.81 5.31
C LEU A 96 -9.30 11.10 6.60
N GLY A 97 -10.41 11.53 7.19
CA GLY A 97 -10.94 10.88 8.40
C GLY A 97 -11.11 9.35 8.21
N PRO A 98 -11.21 8.57 9.30
CA PRO A 98 -11.20 7.09 9.25
C PRO A 98 -12.22 6.48 8.28
N LEU A 99 -13.40 7.10 8.20
CA LEU A 99 -14.47 6.70 7.29
C LEU A 99 -14.10 6.87 5.82
N LEU A 100 -13.49 8.01 5.47
CA LEU A 100 -13.15 8.33 4.09
C LEU A 100 -11.99 7.46 3.60
N HIS A 101 -11.04 7.16 4.49
CA HIS A 101 -9.98 6.20 4.21
C HIS A 101 -10.54 4.78 4.00
N LEU A 102 -11.48 4.33 4.84
CA LEU A 102 -12.12 3.02 4.66
C LEU A 102 -12.90 2.95 3.34
N LEU A 103 -13.67 3.99 3.01
CA LEU A 103 -14.48 4.03 1.79
C LEU A 103 -13.61 4.00 0.53
N LEU A 104 -12.52 4.76 0.52
CA LEU A 104 -11.57 4.76 -0.58
C LEU A 104 -10.82 3.42 -0.69
N PHE A 105 -10.48 2.77 0.44
CA PHE A 105 -9.81 1.47 0.44
C PHE A 105 -10.71 0.39 -0.18
N VAL A 106 -12.00 0.40 0.18
CA VAL A 106 -13.02 -0.46 -0.43
C VAL A 106 -13.18 -0.12 -1.92
N GLY A 107 -13.17 1.17 -2.29
CA GLY A 107 -13.25 1.61 -3.68
C GLY A 107 -12.07 1.14 -4.54
N VAL A 108 -10.84 1.25 -4.02
CA VAL A 108 -9.62 0.73 -4.67
C VAL A 108 -9.70 -0.78 -4.82
N GLY A 109 -10.07 -1.51 -3.76
CA GLY A 109 -10.24 -2.96 -3.80
C GLY A 109 -11.26 -3.41 -4.84
N ALA A 110 -12.43 -2.77 -4.88
CA ALA A 110 -13.47 -3.05 -5.88
C ALA A 110 -12.99 -2.71 -7.30
N GLY A 111 -12.21 -1.64 -7.47
CA GLY A 111 -11.60 -1.25 -8.74
C GLY A 111 -10.57 -2.25 -9.26
N LEU A 112 -9.85 -2.95 -8.36
CA LEU A 112 -8.89 -4.01 -8.72
C LEU A 112 -9.57 -5.34 -9.07
N THR A 113 -10.74 -5.61 -8.50
CA THR A 113 -11.49 -6.86 -8.74
C THR A 113 -11.87 -7.07 -10.20
N GLY A 114 -12.30 -6.01 -10.89
CA GLY A 114 -12.73 -6.08 -12.29
C GLY A 114 -11.62 -6.52 -13.24
N PRO A 115 -10.48 -5.80 -13.31
CA PRO A 115 -9.30 -6.19 -14.07
C PRO A 115 -8.80 -7.59 -13.71
N LEU A 116 -8.73 -7.91 -12.41
CA LEU A 116 -8.27 -9.22 -11.95
C LEU A 116 -9.17 -10.36 -12.44
N SER A 117 -10.49 -10.18 -12.38
CA SER A 117 -11.48 -11.15 -12.89
C SER A 117 -11.36 -11.34 -14.40
N ALA A 118 -11.17 -10.24 -15.15
CA ALA A 118 -11.03 -10.29 -16.60
C ALA A 118 -9.74 -10.98 -17.07
N GLU A 119 -8.62 -10.75 -16.38
CA GLU A 119 -7.31 -11.30 -16.75
C GLU A 119 -7.11 -12.75 -16.29
N THR A 120 -7.67 -13.13 -15.13
CA THR A 120 -7.53 -14.49 -14.58
C THR A 120 -8.66 -15.43 -14.99
N GLY A 121 -9.76 -14.90 -15.54
CA GLY A 121 -10.97 -15.66 -15.84
C GLY A 121 -11.75 -16.10 -14.58
N LEU A 122 -11.34 -15.66 -13.39
CA LEU A 122 -12.07 -15.93 -12.14
C LEU A 122 -13.40 -15.19 -12.11
N GLY A 123 -14.41 -15.80 -11.48
CA GLY A 123 -15.65 -15.11 -11.14
C GLY A 123 -15.37 -13.91 -10.22
N TRP A 124 -16.16 -12.84 -10.38
CA TRP A 124 -15.96 -11.57 -9.67
C TRP A 124 -15.81 -11.72 -8.15
N TRP A 125 -16.59 -12.62 -7.53
CA TRP A 125 -16.51 -12.90 -6.09
C TRP A 125 -15.19 -13.56 -5.66
N ALA A 126 -14.65 -14.46 -6.48
CA ALA A 126 -13.37 -15.11 -6.20
C ALA A 126 -12.21 -14.11 -6.36
N ALA A 127 -12.26 -13.26 -7.39
CA ALA A 127 -11.31 -12.17 -7.57
C ALA A 127 -11.37 -11.16 -6.41
N ALA A 128 -12.58 -10.79 -5.95
CA ALA A 128 -12.76 -9.90 -4.81
C ALA A 128 -12.17 -10.50 -3.53
N GLY A 129 -12.36 -11.81 -3.32
CA GLY A 129 -11.76 -12.55 -2.21
C GLY A 129 -10.23 -12.49 -2.24
N CYS A 130 -9.60 -12.70 -3.41
CA CYS A 130 -8.16 -12.62 -3.56
C CYS A 130 -7.62 -11.21 -3.25
N VAL A 131 -8.29 -10.16 -3.76
CA VAL A 131 -7.93 -8.76 -3.48
C VAL A 131 -8.07 -8.42 -1.98
N ALA A 132 -9.14 -8.89 -1.34
CA ALA A 132 -9.39 -8.67 0.08
C ALA A 132 -8.34 -9.38 0.96
N VAL A 133 -8.06 -10.66 0.70
CA VAL A 133 -7.05 -11.43 1.45
C VAL A 133 -5.67 -10.81 1.27
N ALA A 134 -5.29 -10.43 0.04
CA ALA A 134 -4.04 -9.73 -0.23
C ALA A 134 -3.91 -8.43 0.57
N GLY A 135 -4.97 -7.63 0.61
CA GLY A 135 -5.02 -6.38 1.38
C GLY A 135 -4.87 -6.61 2.89
N VAL A 136 -5.54 -7.62 3.44
CA VAL A 136 -5.43 -7.98 4.87
C VAL A 136 -4.02 -8.45 5.21
N VAL A 137 -3.44 -9.35 4.41
CA VAL A 137 -2.09 -9.89 4.64
C VAL A 137 -1.05 -8.77 4.64
N LEU A 138 -1.13 -7.86 3.66
CA LEU A 138 -0.25 -6.69 3.59
C LEU A 138 -0.44 -5.75 4.78
N GLY A 139 -1.69 -5.45 5.16
CA GLY A 139 -1.99 -4.61 6.33
C GLY A 139 -1.41 -5.20 7.61
N VAL A 140 -1.57 -6.50 7.83
CA VAL A 140 -1.01 -7.21 8.98
C VAL A 140 0.53 -7.20 8.95
N ALA A 141 1.14 -7.41 7.79
CA ALA A 141 2.60 -7.38 7.65
C ALA A 141 3.18 -5.99 7.99
N VAL A 142 2.58 -4.92 7.45
CA VAL A 142 3.00 -3.53 7.72
C VAL A 142 2.84 -3.19 9.20
N GLU A 143 1.72 -3.57 9.82
CA GLU A 143 1.51 -3.35 11.25
C GLU A 143 2.47 -4.18 12.11
N GLY A 144 2.79 -5.40 11.70
CA GLY A 144 3.81 -6.24 12.32
C GLY A 144 5.18 -5.56 12.33
N VAL A 145 5.63 -5.05 11.17
CA VAL A 145 6.89 -4.29 11.06
C VAL A 145 6.85 -3.03 11.91
N ARG A 146 5.73 -2.28 11.90
CA ARG A 146 5.57 -1.08 12.73
C ARG A 146 5.76 -1.38 14.21
N ARG A 147 5.07 -2.41 14.72
CA ARG A 147 5.18 -2.84 16.12
C ARG A 147 6.59 -3.32 16.45
N LEU A 148 7.23 -4.02 15.53
CA LEU A 148 8.61 -4.48 15.70
C LEU A 148 9.58 -3.30 15.80
N VAL A 149 9.48 -2.31 14.92
CA VAL A 149 10.30 -1.09 14.96
C VAL A 149 10.10 -0.35 16.28
N VAL A 150 8.84 -0.17 16.71
CA VAL A 150 8.54 0.49 18.00
C VAL A 150 9.16 -0.29 19.17
N ARG A 151 9.09 -1.63 19.15
CA ARG A 151 9.70 -2.47 20.19
C ARG A 151 11.24 -2.36 20.20
N ILE A 152 11.89 -2.42 19.04
CA ILE A 152 13.34 -2.31 18.92
C ILE A 152 13.81 -0.93 19.40
N SER A 153 13.17 0.15 18.93
CA SER A 153 13.52 1.50 19.35
C SER A 153 13.35 1.72 20.86
N ALA A 154 12.31 1.14 21.46
CA ALA A 154 12.10 1.19 22.91
C ALA A 154 13.19 0.42 23.69
N THR A 155 13.73 -0.65 23.11
CA THR A 155 14.80 -1.46 23.71
C THR A 155 16.15 -0.72 23.66
N ASP A 156 16.47 -0.10 22.52
CA ASP A 156 17.66 0.76 22.35
C ASP A 156 17.71 1.93 23.35
N THR A 157 16.54 2.47 23.71
CA THR A 157 16.47 3.58 24.67
C THR A 157 16.64 3.11 26.12
N ALA A 158 16.44 1.83 26.41
CA ALA A 158 16.59 1.25 27.73
C ALA A 158 18.05 0.83 28.02
N GLU A 159 18.81 0.43 27.00
CA GLU A 159 20.21 0.00 27.13
C GLU A 159 21.19 1.18 27.20
N THR A 160 20.76 2.37 26.79
CA THR A 160 21.55 3.61 26.86
C THR A 160 21.34 4.43 28.13
N ARG A 161 20.65 3.87 29.14
CA ARG A 161 20.32 4.53 30.41
C ARG A 161 20.89 3.79 31.61
#